data_AF-A0A957FEJ7-F1
#
_entry.id   AF-A0A957FEJ7-F1
#
_cell.length_a   1.000
_cell.length_b   1.000
_cell.length_c   1.000
_cell.angle_alpha   90.00
_cell.angle_beta   90.00
_cell.angle_gamma   90.00
#
_symmetry.space_group_name_H-M   'P 1'
#
loop_
_entity.id
_entity.type
_entity.pdbx_description
1 polymer ?
#
loop_
_entity_poly.entity_id
_entity_poly.type
_entity_poly.pdbx_seq_one_letter_code
_entity_poly.pdbx_strand_id
1 'polypeptide(L)'
;MIADLDRTIRNLLINEMPISDGEIDIKFDQPTRDWSARLTRPTLNFYLYDVRENNTLRQQQWQRANGNGRDHLAWQKRMPYRVDCHYMMTVWAAEAEDEHRLLTRAMLALFRFPILPPEQMLGEMQGQPFEVPAALARHDRLTNP
;
A
#
# COMPACT_ATOMS: atom_id res chain seq x y z
N MET A 1 -7.95 -0.80 -9.36
CA MET A 1 -6.87 -1.42 -8.56
C MET A 1 -6.16 -0.43 -7.64
N ILE A 2 -5.46 0.61 -8.11
CA ILE A 2 -4.73 1.55 -7.20
C ILE A 2 -5.68 2.25 -6.22
N ALA A 3 -6.83 2.73 -6.69
CA ALA A 3 -7.84 3.30 -5.79
C ALA A 3 -8.35 2.30 -4.73
N ASP A 4 -8.38 1.00 -5.05
CA ASP A 4 -8.75 -0.05 -4.09
C ASP A 4 -7.60 -0.40 -3.14
N LEU A 5 -6.34 -0.22 -3.56
CA LEU A 5 -5.18 -0.26 -2.68
C LEU A 5 -5.24 0.87 -1.65
N ASP A 6 -5.56 2.10 -2.07
CA ASP A 6 -5.75 3.23 -1.14
C ASP A 6 -6.86 2.93 -0.12
N ARG A 7 -7.99 2.40 -0.59
CA ARG A 7 -9.10 1.96 0.27
C ARG A 7 -8.68 0.84 1.22
N THR A 8 -7.86 -0.11 0.76
CA THR A 8 -7.34 -1.21 1.57
C THR A 8 -6.41 -0.70 2.67
N ILE A 9 -5.47 0.21 2.35
CA ILE A 9 -4.57 0.83 3.34
C ILE A 9 -5.38 1.60 4.38
N ARG A 10 -6.39 2.37 3.94
CA ARG A 10 -7.31 3.07 4.83
C ARG A 10 -8.02 2.10 5.78
N ASN A 11 -8.62 1.04 5.24
CA ASN A 11 -9.37 0.06 6.01
C ASN A 11 -8.48 -0.65 7.04
N LEU A 12 -7.26 -1.03 6.63
CA LEU A 12 -6.26 -1.61 7.53
C LEU A 12 -5.95 -0.68 8.71
N LEU A 13 -5.69 0.61 8.45
CA LEU A 13 -5.36 1.57 9.50
C LEU A 13 -6.53 1.85 10.44
N ILE A 14 -7.76 1.96 9.92
CA ILE A 14 -8.97 2.14 10.74
C ILE A 14 -9.15 0.97 11.69
N ASN A 15 -8.92 -0.26 11.23
CA ASN A 15 -9.14 -1.45 12.04
C ASN A 15 -8.02 -1.70 13.07
N GLU A 16 -6.79 -1.27 12.78
CA GLU A 16 -5.62 -1.56 13.61
C GLU A 16 -5.26 -0.43 14.58
N MET A 17 -5.60 0.81 14.26
CA MET A 17 -5.37 1.94 15.15
C MET A 17 -6.59 2.14 16.05
N PRO A 18 -6.43 2.19 17.39
CA PRO A 18 -7.52 2.49 18.31
C PRO A 18 -7.85 3.98 18.25
N ILE A 19 -8.53 4.39 17.19
CA ILE A 19 -8.96 5.77 16.95
C ILE A 19 -10.46 5.83 17.13
N SER A 20 -10.94 6.84 17.86
CA SER A 20 -12.39 7.06 17.95
C SER A 20 -12.91 7.58 16.61
N ASP A 21 -14.10 7.13 16.20
CA ASP A 21 -14.63 7.44 14.87
C ASP A 21 -14.62 8.96 14.60
N GLY A 22 -13.93 9.36 13.53
CA GLY A 22 -13.75 10.75 13.13
C GLY A 22 -12.61 11.53 13.80
N GLU A 23 -11.91 11.03 14.83
CA GLU A 23 -10.84 11.78 15.52
C GLU A 23 -9.67 12.15 14.60
N ILE A 24 -9.31 11.26 13.67
CA ILE A 24 -8.21 11.43 12.72
C ILE A 24 -8.72 11.21 11.29
N ASP A 25 -8.25 12.04 10.37
CA ASP A 25 -8.50 11.89 8.94
C ASP A 25 -7.38 11.05 8.29
N ILE A 26 -7.74 10.12 7.41
CA ILE A 26 -6.79 9.43 6.53
C ILE A 26 -7.00 9.96 5.11
N LYS A 27 -5.94 10.43 4.44
CA LYS A 27 -6.01 11.02 3.09
C LYS A 27 -4.95 10.40 2.18
N PHE A 28 -5.14 10.55 0.87
CA PHE A 28 -4.25 10.02 -0.18
C PHE A 28 -3.94 11.11 -1.21
N ASP A 29 -3.75 12.34 -0.73
CA ASP A 29 -3.61 13.53 -1.55
C ASP A 29 -2.15 13.94 -1.67
N GLN A 30 -1.82 14.73 -2.69
CA GLN A 30 -0.51 15.38 -2.77
C GLN A 30 -0.40 16.45 -1.66
N PRO A 31 0.60 16.38 -0.76
CA PRO A 31 0.75 17.33 0.34
C PRO A 31 1.32 18.66 -0.18
N THR A 32 0.45 19.52 -0.68
CA THR A 32 0.80 20.91 -1.08
C THR A 32 0.53 21.88 0.07
N ARG A 33 1.15 23.06 0.03
CA ARG A 33 0.95 24.11 1.05
C ARG A 33 -0.52 24.54 1.17
N ASP A 34 -1.22 24.66 0.03
CA ASP A 34 -2.64 25.02 0.02
C ASP A 34 -3.52 23.89 0.55
N TRP A 35 -3.10 22.64 0.36
CA TRP A 35 -3.80 21.48 0.90
C TRP A 35 -3.64 21.40 2.42
N SER A 36 -2.42 21.53 2.94
CA SER A 36 -2.17 21.45 4.39
C SER A 36 -2.85 22.57 5.15
N ALA A 37 -2.96 23.77 4.55
CA ALA A 37 -3.67 24.91 5.13
C ALA A 37 -5.19 24.69 5.31
N ARG A 38 -5.78 23.70 4.62
CA ARG A 38 -7.21 23.36 4.74
C ARG A 38 -7.50 22.30 5.80
N LEU A 39 -6.47 21.70 6.40
CA LEU A 39 -6.65 20.66 7.40
C LEU A 39 -7.10 21.26 8.72
N THR A 40 -8.22 20.77 9.24
CA THR A 40 -8.81 21.22 10.51
C THR A 40 -8.70 20.17 11.62
N ARG A 41 -8.27 18.95 11.27
CA ARG A 41 -8.15 17.79 12.16
C ARG A 41 -6.80 17.12 11.96
N PRO A 42 -6.27 16.41 12.98
CA PRO A 42 -5.10 15.57 12.80
C PRO A 42 -5.29 14.63 11.61
N THR A 43 -4.33 14.61 10.69
CA THR A 43 -4.46 13.93 9.41
C THR A 43 -3.23 13.09 9.11
N LEU A 44 -3.45 11.81 8.79
CA LEU A 44 -2.46 10.91 8.23
C LEU A 44 -2.64 10.87 6.71
N ASN A 45 -1.63 11.27 5.96
CA ASN A 45 -1.70 11.36 4.51
C ASN A 45 -0.69 10.43 3.82
N PHE A 46 -1.16 9.65 2.85
CA PHE A 46 -0.38 8.72 2.05
C PHE A 46 -0.35 9.16 0.60
N TYR A 47 0.70 9.86 0.20
CA TYR A 47 0.86 10.29 -1.18
C TYR A 47 1.58 9.23 -2.01
N LEU A 48 0.91 8.68 -3.02
CA LEU A 48 1.53 7.79 -4.00
C LEU A 48 2.46 8.60 -4.91
N TYR A 49 3.77 8.54 -4.64
CA TYR A 49 4.76 9.38 -5.34
C TYR A 49 5.48 8.64 -6.46
N ASP A 50 5.49 7.31 -6.43
CA ASP A 50 6.17 6.49 -7.44
C ASP A 50 5.47 5.15 -7.64
N VAL A 51 5.43 4.69 -8.89
CA VAL A 51 4.84 3.42 -9.32
C VAL A 51 5.77 2.77 -10.32
N ARG A 52 6.33 1.61 -9.97
CA ARG A 52 7.32 0.91 -10.79
C ARG A 52 6.87 -0.50 -11.11
N GLU A 53 7.15 -0.99 -12.32
CA GLU A 53 6.96 -2.41 -12.60
C GLU A 53 7.98 -3.24 -11.80
N ASN A 54 7.47 -4.21 -11.03
CA ASN A 54 8.32 -5.13 -10.29
C ASN A 54 8.75 -6.31 -11.18
N ASN A 55 9.87 -6.10 -11.88
CA ASN A 55 10.45 -7.12 -12.75
C ASN A 55 11.00 -8.34 -12.00
N THR A 56 11.32 -8.21 -10.71
CA THR A 56 11.83 -9.31 -9.88
C THR A 56 10.70 -10.29 -9.55
N LEU A 57 9.54 -9.79 -9.12
CA LEU A 57 8.36 -10.61 -8.87
C LEU A 57 7.68 -11.11 -10.15
N ARG A 58 8.02 -10.52 -11.31
CA ARG A 58 7.60 -11.00 -12.63
C ARG A 58 8.34 -12.27 -13.09
N GLN A 59 9.51 -12.59 -12.51
CA GLN A 59 10.41 -13.61 -13.06
C GLN A 59 10.25 -15.05 -12.53
N GLN A 60 9.45 -15.30 -11.48
CA GLN A 60 9.34 -16.66 -10.95
C GLN A 60 8.11 -17.41 -11.48
N GLN A 61 8.37 -18.28 -12.45
CA GLN A 61 7.57 -19.40 -12.95
C GLN A 61 6.80 -19.19 -14.26
N TRP A 62 7.37 -19.71 -15.33
CA TRP A 62 6.57 -20.31 -16.40
C TRP A 62 5.78 -21.48 -15.79
N GLN A 63 4.49 -21.30 -15.52
CA GLN A 63 3.63 -22.45 -15.26
C GLN A 63 3.47 -23.22 -16.57
N ARG A 64 4.07 -24.42 -16.65
CA ARG A 64 3.71 -25.39 -17.68
C ARG A 64 2.28 -25.81 -17.39
N ALA A 65 1.34 -25.38 -18.22
CA ALA A 65 0.01 -25.97 -18.23
C ALA A 65 0.20 -27.44 -18.63
N ASN A 66 0.03 -28.37 -17.68
CA ASN A 66 -0.02 -29.79 -18.01
C ASN A 66 -1.30 -30.03 -18.81
N GLY A 67 -1.18 -29.98 -20.14
CA GLY A 67 -2.22 -30.47 -21.03
C GLY A 67 -2.34 -31.98 -20.86
N ASN A 68 -3.47 -32.44 -20.33
CA ASN A 68 -3.85 -33.85 -20.43
C ASN A 68 -3.82 -34.23 -21.91
N GLY A 69 -3.11 -35.31 -22.22
CA GLY A 69 -2.59 -35.60 -23.55
C GLY A 69 -3.61 -35.46 -24.68
N ARG A 70 -3.28 -34.60 -25.65
CA ARG A 70 -3.29 -34.88 -27.10
C ARG A 70 -3.00 -33.67 -27.98
N ASP A 71 -2.86 -32.47 -27.42
CA ASP A 71 -2.39 -31.30 -28.18
C ASP A 71 -1.24 -30.60 -27.45
N HIS A 72 -0.07 -30.57 -28.10
CA HIS A 72 1.15 -29.87 -27.66
C HIS A 72 1.04 -28.35 -27.81
N LEU A 73 -0.13 -27.75 -27.53
CA LEU A 73 -0.28 -26.31 -27.41
C LEU A 73 -0.03 -25.93 -25.96
N ALA A 74 1.25 -25.76 -25.62
CA ALA A 74 1.66 -25.15 -24.37
C ALA A 74 1.21 -23.68 -24.37
N TRP A 75 -0.01 -23.42 -23.89
CA TRP A 75 -0.49 -22.06 -23.69
C TRP A 75 0.36 -21.40 -22.60
N GLN A 76 1.25 -20.49 -23.01
CA GLN A 76 1.96 -19.61 -22.11
C GLN A 76 0.96 -18.59 -21.54
N LYS A 77 0.42 -18.86 -20.35
CA LYS A 77 -0.39 -17.85 -19.63
C LYS A 77 0.55 -16.72 -19.23
N ARG A 78 0.35 -15.52 -19.80
CA ARG A 78 1.10 -14.32 -19.43
C ARG A 78 0.91 -14.07 -17.94
N MET A 79 2.00 -14.04 -17.19
CA MET A 79 1.98 -13.70 -15.77
C MET A 79 1.38 -12.30 -15.59
N PRO A 80 0.51 -12.07 -14.59
CA PRO A 80 -0.06 -10.75 -14.36
C PRO A 80 1.06 -9.75 -14.04
N TYR A 81 0.90 -8.52 -14.50
CA TYR A 81 1.81 -7.43 -14.19
C TYR A 81 1.80 -7.16 -12.70
N ARG A 82 2.99 -7.00 -12.12
CA ARG A 82 3.17 -6.59 -10.73
C ARG A 82 3.80 -5.21 -10.70
N VAL A 83 3.25 -4.36 -9.85
CA VAL A 83 3.70 -2.99 -9.68
C VAL A 83 4.00 -2.74 -8.21
N ASP A 84 5.13 -2.11 -7.95
CA ASP A 84 5.48 -1.57 -6.64
C ASP A 84 4.90 -0.15 -6.56
N CYS A 85 4.05 0.08 -5.55
CA CYS A 85 3.45 1.38 -5.26
C CYS A 85 4.15 1.98 -4.04
N HIS A 86 4.84 3.10 -4.23
CA HIS A 86 5.59 3.77 -3.16
C HIS A 86 4.79 4.95 -2.63
N TYR A 87 4.39 4.86 -1.36
CA TYR A 87 3.67 5.92 -0.67
C TYR A 87 4.60 6.70 0.26
N MET A 88 4.51 8.03 0.21
CA MET A 88 5.08 8.92 1.20
C MET A 88 4.04 9.18 2.28
N MET A 89 4.30 8.67 3.48
CA MET A 89 3.45 8.87 4.64
C MET A 89 3.84 10.18 5.34
N THR A 90 2.87 11.07 5.55
CA THR A 90 3.04 12.35 6.26
C THR A 90 1.95 12.47 7.31
N VAL A 91 2.27 13.15 8.42
CA VAL A 91 1.33 13.40 9.51
C VAL A 91 1.24 14.89 9.73
N TRP A 92 0.02 15.38 9.94
CA TRP A 92 -0.29 16.79 10.13
C TRP A 92 -1.13 16.95 11.39
N ALA A 93 -0.67 17.75 12.34
CA ALA A 93 -1.42 18.12 13.54
C ALA A 93 -1.07 19.56 13.96
N ALA A 94 -1.73 20.06 15.01
CA ALA A 94 -1.45 21.40 15.52
C ALA A 94 -0.06 21.48 16.19
N GLU A 95 0.31 20.43 16.93
CA GLU A 95 1.55 20.34 17.68
C GLU A 95 2.42 19.18 17.17
N ALA A 96 3.74 19.39 17.11
CA ALA A 96 4.69 18.38 16.63
C ALA A 96 4.68 17.10 17.48
N GLU A 97 4.38 17.21 18.78
CA GLU A 97 4.25 16.03 19.65
C GLU A 97 3.08 15.14 19.22
N ASP A 98 1.95 15.73 18.85
CA ASP A 98 0.79 14.98 18.37
C ASP A 98 1.06 14.34 17.00
N GLU A 99 1.81 15.02 16.13
CA GLU A 99 2.29 14.43 14.87
C GLU A 99 3.12 13.18 15.13
N HIS A 100 4.10 13.25 16.04
CA HIS A 100 4.96 12.12 16.37
C HIS A 100 4.17 10.97 17.03
N ARG A 101 3.22 11.28 17.91
CA ARG A 101 2.36 10.26 18.55
C ARG A 101 1.49 9.55 17.53
N LEU A 102 0.87 10.29 16.62
CA LEU A 102 0.06 9.73 15.55
C LEU A 102 0.92 8.91 14.56
N LEU A 103 2.07 9.43 14.16
CA LEU A 103 3.04 8.72 13.31
C LEU A 103 3.45 7.39 13.94
N THR A 104 3.80 7.39 15.22
CA THR A 104 4.21 6.17 15.94
C THR A 104 3.11 5.12 15.91
N ARG A 105 1.85 5.51 16.16
CA ARG A 105 0.71 4.59 16.11
C ARG A 105 0.50 4.00 14.71
N ALA A 106 0.55 4.84 13.68
CA ALA A 106 0.40 4.39 12.29
C ALA A 106 1.52 3.42 11.89
N MET A 107 2.77 3.74 12.25
CA MET A 107 3.92 2.87 12.00
C MET A 107 3.77 1.53 12.70
N LEU A 108 3.39 1.51 13.97
CA LEU A 108 3.18 0.26 14.73
C LEU A 108 2.08 -0.60 14.12
N ALA A 109 0.98 0.00 13.65
CA ALA A 109 -0.07 -0.72 12.94
C ALA A 109 0.45 -1.35 11.65
N LEU A 110 1.12 -0.57 10.80
CA LEU A 110 1.64 -1.03 9.51
C LEU A 110 2.74 -2.09 9.65
N PHE A 111 3.64 -1.97 10.65
CA PHE A 111 4.71 -2.95 10.86
C PHE A 111 4.20 -4.36 11.20
N ARG A 112 2.96 -4.50 11.69
CA ARG A 112 2.35 -5.81 11.98
C ARG A 112 2.01 -6.59 10.71
N PHE A 113 1.93 -5.93 9.56
CA PHE A 113 1.47 -6.50 8.30
C PHE A 113 2.55 -6.39 7.21
N PRO A 114 3.63 -7.20 7.29
CA PRO A 114 4.61 -7.29 6.20
C PRO A 114 4.02 -7.90 4.91
N ILE A 115 2.87 -8.57 5.04
CA ILE A 115 2.01 -9.00 3.93
C ILE A 115 0.64 -8.42 4.23
N LEU A 116 0.00 -7.79 3.24
CA LEU A 116 -1.34 -7.25 3.43
C LEU A 116 -2.31 -8.41 3.74
N PRO A 117 -3.10 -8.31 4.82
CA PRO A 117 -4.03 -9.36 5.20
C PRO A 117 -5.21 -9.42 4.20
N PRO A 118 -5.52 -10.60 3.62
CA PRO A 118 -6.62 -10.75 2.66
C PRO A 118 -7.97 -10.25 3.15
N GLU A 119 -8.24 -10.38 4.45
CA GLU A 119 -9.47 -9.93 5.11
C GLU A 119 -9.63 -8.41 5.13
N GLN A 120 -8.54 -7.64 5.02
CA GLN A 120 -8.60 -6.18 4.94
C GLN A 120 -8.61 -5.66 3.50
N MET A 121 -8.37 -6.53 2.50
CA MET A 121 -8.35 -6.17 1.09
C MET A 121 -9.77 -5.84 0.60
N LEU A 122 -9.87 -4.78 -0.20
CA LEU A 122 -11.15 -4.30 -0.74
C LEU A 122 -11.14 -4.26 -2.27
N GLY A 123 -12.33 -4.37 -2.87
CA GLY A 123 -12.51 -4.22 -4.32
C GLY A 123 -11.62 -5.20 -5.11
N GLU A 124 -10.90 -4.67 -6.12
CA GLU A 124 -10.01 -5.48 -6.96
C GLU A 124 -8.76 -6.01 -6.22
N MET A 125 -8.50 -5.57 -4.99
CA MET A 125 -7.42 -6.15 -4.17
C MET A 125 -7.84 -7.51 -3.58
N GLN A 126 -9.13 -7.87 -3.59
CA GLN A 126 -9.57 -9.18 -3.12
C GLN A 126 -9.24 -10.27 -4.15
N GLY A 127 -8.85 -11.45 -3.66
CA GLY A 127 -8.57 -12.60 -4.52
C GLY A 127 -7.34 -12.43 -5.41
N GLN A 128 -6.38 -11.59 -5.00
CA GLN A 128 -5.11 -11.47 -5.70
C GLN A 128 -4.45 -12.84 -5.84
N PRO A 129 -3.93 -13.19 -7.03
CA PRO A 129 -3.36 -14.52 -7.29
C PRO A 129 -2.09 -14.79 -6.48
N PHE A 130 -1.56 -13.77 -5.83
CA PHE A 130 -0.37 -13.84 -5.01
C PHE A 130 -0.48 -12.92 -3.81
N GLU A 131 0.33 -13.20 -2.79
CA GLU A 131 0.52 -12.29 -1.66
C GLU A 131 0.98 -10.90 -2.14
N VAL A 132 0.52 -9.89 -1.40
CA VAL A 132 0.85 -8.48 -1.62
C VAL A 132 1.77 -8.04 -0.48
N PRO A 133 3.10 -8.06 -0.67
CA PRO A 133 4.04 -7.65 0.34
C PRO A 133 3.92 -6.15 0.60
N ALA A 134 4.01 -5.77 1.86
CA ALA A 134 4.11 -4.37 2.28
C ALA A 134 5.44 -4.17 3.01
N ALA A 135 6.01 -2.97 2.85
CA ALA A 135 7.18 -2.60 3.61
C ALA A 135 7.12 -1.13 4.00
N LEU A 136 7.62 -0.85 5.20
CA LEU A 136 7.60 0.47 5.80
C LEU A 136 9.03 0.86 6.19
N ALA A 137 9.33 2.16 6.08
CA ALA A 137 10.61 2.74 6.51
C ALA A 137 11.83 1.97 5.97
N ARG A 138 11.76 1.53 4.70
CA ARG A 138 12.93 0.94 4.06
C ARG A 138 14.02 2.00 3.99
N HIS A 139 15.25 1.58 4.26
CA HIS A 139 16.41 2.40 3.98
C HIS A 139 16.47 2.55 2.45
N ASP A 140 15.99 3.66 1.92
CA ASP A 140 16.31 3.97 0.53
C ASP A 140 17.80 4.32 0.50
N ARG A 141 18.58 3.51 -0.21
CA ARG A 141 19.78 4.04 -0.84
C ARG A 141 19.27 5.02 -1.89
N LEU A 142 19.07 6.28 -1.48
CA LEU A 142 18.88 7.41 -2.38
C LEU A 142 19.96 7.27 -3.45
N THR A 143 19.56 6.85 -4.65
CA THR A 143 20.45 6.68 -5.77
C THR A 143 20.62 8.07 -6.35
N ASN A 144 21.61 8.78 -5.80
CA ASN A 144 21.99 10.18 -6.06
C ASN A 144 20.99 11.27 -5.59
N PRO A 145 21.37 12.15 -4.63
CA PRO A 145 20.73 13.44 -4.46
C PRO A 145 21.03 14.40 -5.63
#